data_AF-D5WT41-F1
#
_entry.id   AF-D5WT41-F1
#
_cell.length_a   1.000
_cell.length_b   1.000
_cell.length_c   1.000
_cell.angle_alpha   90.00
_cell.angle_beta   90.00
_cell.angle_gamma   90.00
#
_symmetry.space_group_name_H-M   'P 1'
#
loop_
_entity.id
_entity.type
_entity.pdbx_description
1 polymer ?
#
loop_
_entity_poly.entity_id
_entity_poly.type
_entity_poly.pdbx_seq_one_letter_code
_entity_poly.pdbx_strand_id
1 'polypeptide(L)'
;MEVTIQGTVVRSRVFLDSDDFVERGLVFVQTDRPVNIEGQSYVMIPVILADAAALDSLGDHISVTGELVLRQVPTPSGKLTSHAVPVVWIEARVQEKARPAN
;
A
#
# COMPACT_ATOMS: atom_id res chain seq x y z
N MET A 1 1.80 7.78 -11.89
CA MET A 1 0.73 8.81 -11.65
C MET A 1 0.59 8.99 -10.15
N GLU A 2 0.60 10.20 -9.60
CA GLU A 2 0.41 10.36 -8.14
C GLU A 2 -1.07 10.17 -7.74
N VAL A 3 -1.31 9.46 -6.64
CA VAL A 3 -2.65 9.27 -6.05
C VAL A 3 -2.58 9.37 -4.54
N THR A 4 -3.66 9.87 -3.93
CA THR A 4 -3.87 9.82 -2.48
C THR A 4 -5.05 8.91 -2.18
N ILE A 5 -4.84 7.95 -1.29
CA ILE A 5 -5.89 7.07 -0.78
C ILE A 5 -6.04 7.24 0.73
N GLN A 6 -7.28 7.08 1.20
CA GLN A 6 -7.62 7.07 2.62
C GLN A 6 -8.44 5.82 2.90
N GLY A 7 -8.15 5.17 4.01
CA GLY A 7 -8.84 3.94 4.35
C GLY A 7 -8.23 3.17 5.52
N THR A 8 -8.82 2.00 5.73
CA THR A 8 -8.49 1.12 6.85
C THR A 8 -7.53 0.02 6.40
N VAL A 9 -6.47 -0.20 7.17
CA VAL A 9 -5.53 -1.31 6.98
C VAL A 9 -6.23 -2.62 7.37
N VAL A 10 -6.47 -3.47 6.39
CA VAL A 10 -7.11 -4.78 6.60
C VAL A 10 -6.05 -5.85 6.87
N ARG A 11 -4.88 -5.71 6.26
CA ARG A 11 -3.77 -6.65 6.40
C ARG A 11 -2.45 -5.98 6.03
N SER A 12 -1.39 -6.34 6.72
CA SER A 12 -0.03 -5.97 6.38
C SER A 12 0.89 -7.19 6.41
N ARG A 13 2.01 -7.11 5.70
CA ARG A 13 3.13 -8.07 5.82
C ARG A 13 4.40 -7.55 5.16
N VAL A 14 5.52 -8.14 5.53
CA VAL A 14 6.77 -8.03 4.77
C VAL A 14 6.76 -9.01 3.60
N PHE A 15 7.35 -8.63 2.49
CA PHE A 15 7.66 -9.54 1.39
C PHE A 15 9.01 -9.19 0.75
N LEU A 16 9.64 -10.19 0.15
CA LEU A 16 10.83 -9.99 -0.68
C LEU A 16 10.39 -9.61 -2.09
N ASP A 17 10.80 -8.43 -2.54
CA ASP A 17 10.47 -7.95 -3.88
C ASP A 17 11.29 -8.70 -4.94
N SER A 18 10.62 -9.20 -5.98
CA SER A 18 11.29 -10.00 -7.02
C SER A 18 12.17 -9.18 -7.95
N ASP A 19 11.94 -7.87 -8.05
CA ASP A 19 12.63 -7.06 -9.06
C ASP A 19 14.05 -6.67 -8.59
N ASP A 20 14.25 -6.51 -7.28
CA ASP A 20 15.54 -6.11 -6.70
C ASP A 20 15.93 -6.87 -5.42
N PHE A 21 15.15 -7.86 -5.00
CA PHE A 21 15.42 -8.69 -3.82
C PHE A 21 15.52 -7.88 -2.51
N VAL A 22 14.78 -6.78 -2.41
CA VAL A 22 14.68 -5.97 -1.19
C VAL A 22 13.42 -6.32 -0.42
N GLU A 23 13.52 -6.42 0.90
CA GLU A 23 12.36 -6.59 1.78
C GLU A 23 11.55 -5.30 1.87
N ARG A 24 10.25 -5.41 1.60
CA ARG A 24 9.31 -4.28 1.57
C ARG A 24 8.05 -4.56 2.38
N GLY A 25 7.40 -3.48 2.81
CA GLY A 25 6.08 -3.57 3.44
C GLY A 25 4.99 -3.62 2.38
N LEU A 26 4.06 -4.57 2.50
CA LEU A 26 2.83 -4.63 1.71
C LEU A 26 1.62 -4.48 2.63
N VAL A 27 0.77 -3.51 2.32
CA VAL A 27 -0.43 -3.18 3.11
C VAL A 27 -1.65 -3.24 2.21
N PHE A 28 -2.69 -3.94 2.63
CA PHE A 28 -3.98 -3.96 1.94
C PHE A 28 -4.90 -2.96 2.62
N VAL A 29 -5.21 -1.87 1.91
CA VAL A 29 -6.04 -0.78 2.43
C VAL A 29 -7.43 -0.91 1.82
N GLN A 30 -8.44 -1.09 2.66
CA GLN A 30 -9.84 -0.91 2.25
C GLN A 30 -10.13 0.59 2.22
N THR A 31 -10.41 1.13 1.03
CA THR A 31 -10.56 2.57 0.84
C THR A 31 -11.92 3.07 1.36
N ASP A 32 -11.95 4.26 1.94
CA ASP A 32 -13.20 4.86 2.45
C ASP A 32 -14.19 5.17 1.33
N ARG A 33 -13.65 5.45 0.14
CA ARG A 33 -14.40 5.60 -1.10
C ARG A 33 -13.74 4.77 -2.19
N PRO A 34 -14.51 4.16 -3.10
CA PRO A 34 -13.92 3.46 -4.24
C PRO A 34 -13.05 4.41 -5.07
N VAL A 35 -11.86 3.96 -5.43
CA VAL A 35 -10.92 4.70 -6.27
C VAL A 35 -11.09 4.20 -7.70
N ASN A 36 -11.28 5.12 -8.64
CA ASN A 36 -11.44 4.77 -10.05
C ASN A 36 -10.11 4.87 -10.78
N ILE A 37 -9.65 3.76 -11.34
CA ILE A 37 -8.38 3.63 -12.07
C ILE A 37 -8.70 2.96 -13.39
N GLU A 38 -8.39 3.66 -14.50
CA GLU A 38 -8.63 3.16 -15.87
C GLU A 38 -10.08 2.68 -16.11
N GLY A 39 -11.06 3.36 -15.51
CA GLY A 39 -12.48 3.02 -15.64
C GLY A 39 -12.95 1.84 -14.78
N GLN A 40 -12.08 1.26 -13.96
CA GLN A 40 -12.42 0.24 -12.97
C GLN A 40 -12.43 0.83 -11.56
N SER A 41 -13.36 0.36 -10.72
CA SER A 41 -13.52 0.85 -9.35
C SER A 41 -12.91 -0.13 -8.34
N TYR A 42 -12.05 0.38 -7.48
CA TYR A 42 -11.29 -0.38 -6.50
C TYR A 42 -11.68 0.04 -5.09
N VAL A 43 -12.17 -0.92 -4.30
CA VAL A 43 -12.47 -0.75 -2.87
C VAL A 43 -11.34 -1.21 -1.96
N MET A 44 -10.36 -1.90 -2.53
CA MET A 44 -9.16 -2.36 -1.85
C MET A 44 -7.96 -2.09 -2.74
N ILE A 45 -6.96 -1.42 -2.18
CA ILE A 45 -5.74 -1.06 -2.88
C ILE A 45 -4.54 -1.56 -2.07
N PRO A 46 -3.66 -2.38 -2.67
CA PRO A 46 -2.37 -2.67 -2.09
C PRO A 46 -1.49 -1.41 -2.10
N VAL A 47 -0.78 -1.19 -1.00
CA VAL A 47 0.24 -0.15 -0.84
C VAL A 47 1.56 -0.83 -0.57
N ILE A 48 2.59 -0.46 -1.31
CA ILE A 48 3.95 -0.93 -1.05
C ILE A 48 4.75 0.21 -0.40
N LEU A 49 5.32 -0.10 0.76
CA LEU A 49 6.25 0.75 1.48
C LEU A 49 7.67 0.35 1.11
N ALA A 50 8.50 1.33 0.76
CA ALA A 50 9.91 1.10 0.45
C ALA A 50 10.71 0.46 1.61
N ASP A 51 10.29 0.73 2.85
CA ASP A 51 10.90 0.20 4.07
C ASP A 51 9.91 -0.70 4.82
N ALA A 52 10.28 -1.96 5.04
CA ALA A 52 9.47 -2.92 5.79
C ALA A 52 9.25 -2.49 7.26
N ALA A 53 10.20 -1.78 7.87
CA ALA A 53 10.08 -1.30 9.24
C ALA A 53 8.96 -0.25 9.41
N ALA A 54 8.54 0.40 8.32
CA ALA A 54 7.42 1.34 8.37
C ALA A 54 6.08 0.66 8.69
N LEU A 55 5.98 -0.66 8.58
CA LEU A 55 4.77 -1.40 8.97
C LEU A 55 4.47 -1.29 10.47
N ASP A 56 5.51 -1.22 11.31
CA ASP A 56 5.36 -1.20 12.77
C ASP A 56 4.74 0.13 13.27
N SER A 57 4.84 1.18 12.45
CA SER A 57 4.28 2.51 12.74
C SER A 57 2.92 2.74 12.09
N LEU A 58 2.35 1.77 11.37
CA LEU A 58 1.05 1.92 10.74
C LEU A 58 -0.06 1.85 11.79
N GLY A 59 -0.91 2.88 11.81
CA GLY A 59 -2.20 2.79 12.48
C GLY A 59 -3.21 1.99 11.66
N ASP A 60 -4.36 1.68 12.29
CA ASP A 60 -5.45 0.96 11.64
C ASP A 60 -6.09 1.75 10.48
N HIS A 61 -6.00 3.08 10.51
CA HIS A 61 -6.56 3.95 9.49
C HIS A 61 -5.51 4.95 9.01
N ILE A 62 -5.28 4.98 7.70
CA ILE A 62 -4.16 5.70 7.10
C ILE A 62 -4.58 6.56 5.92
N SER A 63 -3.80 7.61 5.69
CA SER A 63 -3.85 8.45 4.49
C SER A 63 -2.51 8.37 3.81
N VAL A 64 -2.49 7.89 2.58
CA VAL A 64 -1.26 7.51 1.86
C VAL A 64 -1.26 8.21 0.51
N THR A 65 -0.20 8.97 0.25
CA THR A 65 0.04 9.63 -1.04
C THR A 65 1.29 9.03 -1.67
N GLY A 66 1.16 8.49 -2.87
CA GLY A 66 2.26 7.83 -3.55
C GLY A 66 2.01 7.65 -5.03
N GLU A 67 2.91 6.94 -5.70
CA GLU A 67 2.79 6.68 -7.12
C GLU A 67 1.91 5.46 -7.37
N LEU A 68 0.87 5.64 -8.18
CA LEU A 68 0.09 4.56 -8.73
C LEU A 68 0.85 3.86 -9.86
N VAL A 69 1.10 2.56 -9.67
CA VAL A 69 1.75 1.67 -10.63
C VAL A 69 0.94 0.38 -10.78
N LEU A 70 1.00 -0.25 -11.96
CA LEU A 70 0.43 -1.58 -12.17
C LEU A 70 1.51 -2.63 -11.93
N ARG A 71 1.28 -3.54 -10.98
CA ARG A 71 2.26 -4.58 -10.65
C ARG A 71 1.62 -5.87 -10.18
N GLN A 72 2.30 -6.99 -10.41
CA GLN A 72 1.96 -8.22 -9.71
C GLN A 72 2.44 -8.12 -8.27
N VAL A 73 1.55 -8.42 -7.32
CA VAL A 73 1.89 -8.42 -5.91
C VAL A 73 1.61 -9.79 -5.32
N PRO A 74 2.36 -10.22 -4.29
CA PRO A 74 2.05 -11.47 -3.65
C PRO A 74 0.71 -11.35 -2.92
N THR A 75 -0.14 -12.34 -3.10
CA THR A 75 -1.45 -12.54 -2.46
C THR A 75 -1.29 -13.06 -1.03
N PRO A 76 -2.36 -13.05 -0.21
CA PRO A 76 -2.35 -13.67 1.11
C PRO A 76 -1.82 -15.11 1.15
N SER A 77 -1.99 -15.87 0.07
CA SER A 77 -1.48 -17.25 -0.08
C SER A 77 0.02 -17.36 -0.40
N GLY A 78 0.70 -16.23 -0.58
CA GLY A 78 2.12 -16.17 -0.99
C GLY A 78 2.35 -16.22 -2.50
N LYS A 79 1.35 -16.60 -3.30
CA LYS A 79 1.43 -16.56 -4.78
C LYS A 79 1.31 -15.14 -5.30
N LEU A 80 1.97 -14.79 -6.41
CA LEU A 80 1.71 -13.54 -7.12
C LEU A 80 0.28 -13.49 -7.68
N THR A 81 -0.28 -12.28 -7.79
CA THR A 81 -1.52 -12.07 -8.54
C THR A 81 -1.33 -12.52 -9.99
N SER A 82 -2.36 -13.11 -10.59
CA SER A 82 -2.29 -13.60 -11.97
C SER A 82 -2.09 -12.49 -12.99
N HIS A 83 -2.51 -11.26 -12.66
CA HIS A 83 -2.37 -10.06 -13.48
C HIS A 83 -1.80 -8.92 -12.62
N ALA A 84 -1.24 -7.92 -13.31
CA ALA A 84 -0.85 -6.67 -12.66
C ALA A 84 -2.10 -5.98 -12.11
N VAL A 85 -2.04 -5.55 -10.85
CA VAL A 85 -3.11 -4.81 -10.18
C VAL A 85 -2.61 -3.40 -9.86
N PRO A 86 -3.50 -2.41 -9.70
CA PRO A 86 -3.07 -1.09 -9.25
C PRO A 86 -2.57 -1.14 -7.82
N VAL A 87 -1.39 -0.56 -7.62
CA VAL A 87 -0.69 -0.50 -6.33
C VAL A 87 -0.22 0.93 -6.11
N VAL A 88 -0.29 1.41 -4.87
CA VAL A 88 0.32 2.69 -4.49
C VAL A 88 1.71 2.42 -3.94
N TRP A 89 2.71 2.90 -4.65
CA TRP A 89 4.11 2.85 -4.26
C TRP A 89 4.49 4.08 -3.44
N ILE A 90 5.05 3.85 -2.26
CA ILE A 90 5.49 4.89 -1.34
C ILE A 90 7.02 4.87 -1.29
N GLU A 91 7.64 5.87 -1.92
CA GLU A 91 9.10 6.06 -1.87
C GLU A 91 9.56 6.69 -0.55
N ALA A 92 8.69 7.43 0.14
CA ALA A 92 9.05 8.16 1.35
C ALA A 92 8.64 7.40 2.62
N ARG A 93 9.53 7.35 3.61
CA ARG A 93 9.22 6.90 4.99
C ARG A 93 7.89 7.53 5.44
N VAL A 94 6.94 6.70 5.86
CA VAL A 94 5.63 7.12 6.39
C VAL A 94 5.88 8.23 7.42
N GLN A 95 5.48 9.47 7.11
CA GLN A 95 5.60 10.56 8.09
C GLN A 95 4.55 10.33 9.18
N GLU A 96 5.02 10.08 10.41
CA GLU A 96 4.19 10.07 11.61
C GLU A 96 3.38 11.37 11.66
N LYS A 97 2.06 11.25 11.68
CA LYS A 97 1.21 12.40 12.01
C LYS A 97 1.41 12.67 13.50
N ALA A 98 2.23 13.68 13.81
CA ALA A 98 2.46 14.13 15.17
C ALA A 98 1.11 14.36 15.87
N ARG A 99 0.90 13.62 16.96
CA ARG A 99 -0.18 13.83 17.92
C ARG A 99 -0.08 15.28 18.41
N PRO A 100 -1.16 16.08 18.36
CA PRO A 100 -1.12 17.41 18.98
C PRO A 100 -0.87 17.22 20.48
N ALA A 101 0.21 17.82 20.98
CA ALA A 101 0.43 17.98 22.40
C ALA A 101 -0.70 18.86 22.95
N ASN A 102 -1.43 18.30 23.92
CA ASN A 102 -2.46 19.00 24.67
C ASN A 102 -1.83 19.87 25.76
#